data_AF-A0A974Y7C8-F1
#
_entry.id   AF-A0A974Y7C8-F1
#
_cell.length_a   1.000
_cell.length_b   1.000
_cell.length_c   1.000
_cell.angle_alpha   90.00
_cell.angle_beta   90.00
_cell.angle_gamma   90.00
#
_symmetry.space_group_name_H-M   'P 1'
#
loop_
_entity.id
_entity.type
_entity.pdbx_description
1 polymer ?
#
loop_
_entity_poly.entity_id
_entity_poly.type
_entity_poly.pdbx_seq_one_letter_code
_entity_poly.pdbx_strand_id
1 'polypeptide(L)' 'MSLVPCRACGHKVDTSAEACPGCGATNPARKLSRQQHDLIVLLIQLIVGTALVVGASSWVWNSVGPIVKAQLAKPPQ' A
#
# COMPACT_ATOMS: atom_id res chain seq x y z
N MET A 1 -1.05 -19.09 28.65
CA MET A 1 -0.83 -17.71 28.18
C MET A 1 0.51 -17.62 27.49
N SER A 2 0.62 -16.95 26.33
CA SER A 2 1.93 -16.64 25.72
C SER A 2 2.41 -15.29 26.23
N LEU A 3 3.49 -15.30 27.02
CA LEU A 3 4.16 -14.07 27.45
C LEU A 3 5.11 -13.60 26.36
N VAL A 4 4.89 -12.38 25.86
CA VAL A 4 5.76 -11.71 24.89
C VAL A 4 6.52 -10.57 25.56
N PRO A 5 7.77 -10.30 25.17
CA PRO A 5 8.51 -9.18 25.72
C PRO A 5 7.92 -7.86 25.22
N CYS A 6 7.71 -6.91 26.13
CA CYS A 6 7.29 -5.56 25.79
C CYS A 6 8.30 -4.89 24.84
N ARG A 7 7.81 -4.29 23.76
CA ARG A 7 8.63 -3.58 22.77
C ARG A 7 9.49 -2.43 23.30
N ALA A 8 9.10 -1.83 24.44
CA ALA A 8 9.75 -0.63 24.97
C ALA A 8 10.72 -0.95 26.12
N CYS A 9 10.31 -1.79 27.08
CA CYS A 9 11.09 -2.08 28.27
C CYS A 9 11.54 -3.55 28.41
N GLY A 10 11.13 -4.44 27.51
CA GLY A 10 11.46 -5.87 27.58
C GLY A 10 10.73 -6.65 28.67
N HIS A 11 9.87 -6.01 29.48
CA HIS A 11 9.08 -6.69 30.50
C HIS A 11 8.11 -7.70 29.86
N LYS A 12 8.02 -8.91 30.43
CA LYS A 12 7.13 -9.95 29.90
C LYS A 12 5.68 -9.57 30.19
N VAL A 13 4.87 -9.50 29.15
CA VAL A 13 3.45 -9.16 29.22
C VAL A 13 2.63 -10.17 28.41
N ASP A 14 1.38 -10.37 28.80
CA ASP A 14 0.45 -11.17 28.01
C ASP A 14 0.23 -10.54 26.63
N THR A 15 0.07 -11.38 25.61
CA THR A 15 -0.21 -10.92 24.23
C THR A 15 -1.48 -10.07 24.12
N SER A 16 -2.43 -10.23 25.05
CA SER A 16 -3.69 -9.48 25.09
C SER A 16 -3.62 -8.22 25.97
N ALA A 17 -2.47 -7.92 26.60
CA ALA A 17 -2.33 -6.74 27.44
C ALA A 17 -2.39 -5.46 26.58
N GLU A 18 -3.34 -4.57 26.87
CA GLU A 18 -3.51 -3.30 26.14
C GLU A 18 -2.40 -2.29 26.45
N ALA A 19 -1.86 -2.33 27.66
CA ALA A 19 -0.77 -1.48 28.13
C ALA A 19 0.25 -2.27 28.94
N CYS A 20 1.54 -1.89 28.85
CA CYS A 20 2.58 -2.48 29.68
C CYS A 20 2.61 -1.86 31.08
N PRO A 21 2.58 -2.66 32.17
CA PRO A 21 2.57 -2.14 33.54
C PRO A 21 3.89 -1.47 33.94
N GLY A 22 5.01 -1.78 33.27
CA GLY A 22 6.32 -1.21 33.62
C GLY A 22 6.63 0.13 32.96
N CYS A 23 6.14 0.36 31.73
CA CYS A 23 6.51 1.55 30.94
C CYS A 23 5.33 2.30 30.33
N GLY A 24 4.10 1.80 30.49
CA GLY A 24 2.90 2.43 29.92
C GLY A 24 2.76 2.31 28.40
N ALA A 25 3.63 1.56 27.71
CA ALA A 25 3.53 1.39 26.27
C ALA A 25 2.22 0.68 25.88
N THR A 26 1.36 1.37 25.12
CA THR A 26 0.17 0.77 24.48
C THR A 26 0.57 -0.25 23.43
N ASN A 27 -0.20 -1.35 23.37
CA ASN A 27 0.00 -2.48 22.47
C ASN A 27 1.45 -3.02 22.51
N PRO A 28 1.92 -3.51 23.66
CA PRO A 28 3.30 -3.95 23.84
C PRO A 28 3.66 -5.18 22.99
N ALA A 29 2.67 -6.01 22.63
CA ALA A 29 2.81 -7.21 21.82
C ALA A 29 2.89 -6.94 20.29
N ARG A 30 2.40 -5.79 19.82
CA ARG A 30 2.49 -5.42 18.40
C ARG A 30 3.81 -4.70 18.14
N LYS A 31 4.73 -5.41 17.49
CA LYS A 31 5.81 -4.76 16.76
C LYS A 31 5.27 -4.44 15.36
N LEU A 32 4.87 -3.19 15.11
CA LEU A 32 4.69 -2.75 13.73
C LEU A 32 6.09 -2.79 13.11
N SER A 33 6.38 -3.85 12.36
CA SER A 33 7.73 -4.03 11.81
C SER A 33 7.99 -2.86 10.86
N ARG A 34 9.16 -2.23 10.96
CA ARG A 34 9.60 -1.19 10.01
C ARG A 34 9.41 -1.67 8.56
N GLN A 35 9.61 -2.97 8.34
CA GLN A 35 9.41 -3.67 7.07
C GLN A 35 7.94 -3.67 6.60
N GLN A 36 6.95 -3.78 7.50
CA GLN A 36 5.54 -3.70 7.13
C GLN A 36 5.15 -2.28 6.70
N HIS A 37 5.66 -1.27 7.41
CA HIS A 37 5.40 0.12 7.03
C HIS A 37 5.99 0.43 5.65
N ASP A 38 7.23 0.00 5.40
CA ASP A 38 7.90 0.21 4.11
C ASP A 38 7.19 -0.53 2.96
N LEU A 39 6.76 -1.77 3.20
CA LEU A 39 5.96 -2.54 2.22
C LEU A 39 4.62 -1.86 1.90
N ILE A 40 3.92 -1.32 2.92
CA ILE A 40 2.66 -0.59 2.71
C ILE A 40 2.89 0.65 1.85
N VAL A 41 3.96 1.42 2.14
CA VAL A 41 4.31 2.61 1.35
C VAL A 41 4.62 2.23 -0.10
N LEU A 42 5.41 1.17 -0.32
CA LEU A 42 5.76 0.69 -1.66
C LEU A 42 4.51 0.26 -2.45
N LEU A 43 3.58 -0.47 -1.81
CA LEU A 43 2.32 -0.88 -2.44
C LEU A 43 1.47 0.33 -2.82
N ILE A 44 1.36 1.34 -1.96
CA ILE A 44 0.63 2.57 -2.28
C ILE A 44 1.26 3.28 -3.48
N GLN A 45 2.59 3.43 -3.49
CA GLN A 45 3.32 4.06 -4.59
C GLN A 45 3.08 3.32 -5.92
N LEU A 46 3.11 1.98 -5.90
CA LEU A 46 2.88 1.13 -7.06
C LEU A 46 1.44 1.30 -7.58
N ILE A 47 0.44 1.26 -6.70
CA ILE A 47 -0.97 1.40 -7.07
C ILE A 47 -1.23 2.79 -7.67
N VAL A 48 -0.75 3.85 -7.02
CA VAL A 48 -0.92 5.22 -7.49
C VAL A 48 -0.21 5.41 -8.84
N GLY A 49 1.04 4.95 -8.97
CA GLY A 49 1.78 5.02 -10.22
C GLY A 49 1.07 4.27 -11.36
N THR A 50 0.60 3.04 -11.10
CA THR A 50 -0.12 2.23 -12.09
C THR A 50 -1.44 2.89 -12.49
N ALA A 51 -2.21 3.41 -11.52
CA ALA A 51 -3.47 4.09 -11.79
C ALA A 51 -3.28 5.34 -12.67
N LEU A 52 -2.22 6.13 -12.42
CA LEU A 52 -1.86 7.28 -13.25
C LEU A 52 -1.52 6.86 -14.68
N VAL A 53 -0.70 5.80 -14.84
CA VAL A 53 -0.32 5.28 -16.17
C VAL A 53 -1.55 4.78 -16.92
N VAL A 54 -2.41 3.99 -16.28
CA VAL A 54 -3.62 3.44 -16.90
C VAL A 54 -4.61 4.56 -17.25
N GLY A 55 -4.81 5.52 -16.35
CA GLY A 55 -5.68 6.68 -16.59
C GLY A 55 -5.21 7.54 -17.76
N ALA A 56 -3.92 7.88 -17.79
CA ALA A 56 -3.32 8.64 -18.89
C ALA A 56 -3.42 7.87 -20.22
N SER A 57 -3.10 6.57 -20.21
CA SER A 57 -3.19 5.71 -21.39
C SER A 57 -4.61 5.64 -21.93
N SER A 58 -5.61 5.47 -21.05
CA SER A 58 -7.02 5.45 -21.42
C SER A 58 -7.47 6.75 -22.07
N TRP A 59 -7.05 7.89 -21.51
CA TRP A 59 -7.34 9.21 -22.06
C TRP A 59 -6.73 9.42 -23.46
N VAL A 60 -5.48 8.97 -23.65
CA VAL A 60 -4.82 8.98 -24.96
C VAL A 60 -5.57 8.12 -25.97
N TRP A 61 -5.93 6.89 -25.63
CA TRP A 61 -6.68 6.00 -26.52
C TRP A 61 -8.05 6.56 -26.91
N ASN A 62 -8.74 7.22 -25.98
CA ASN A 62 -10.02 7.87 -26.27
C ASN A 62 -9.87 9.05 -27.26
N SER A 63 -8.74 9.75 -27.21
CA SER A 63 -8.44 10.87 -28.12
C SER A 63 -7.95 10.40 -29.50
N VAL A 64 -7.16 9.32 -29.53
CA VAL A 64 -6.55 8.78 -30.77
C VAL A 64 -7.50 7.83 -31.50
N GLY A 65 -8.38 7.13 -30.80
CA GLY A 65 -9.39 6.23 -31.36
C GLY A 65 -10.20 6.81 -32.53
N PRO A 66 -10.77 8.03 -32.44
CA PRO A 66 -11.49 8.63 -33.56
C PRO A 66 -10.58 8.95 -34.75
N ILE A 67 -9.32 9.33 -34.50
CA ILE A 67 -8.35 9.64 -35.56
C ILE A 67 -8.01 8.35 -36.34
N VAL A 68 -7.71 7.26 -35.63
CA VAL A 68 -7.38 5.97 -36.26
C VAL A 68 -8.57 5.44 -37.06
N LYS A 69 -9.80 5.54 -36.53
CA LYS A 69 -11.02 5.16 -37.27
C LYS A 69 -11.17 5.96 -38.56
N ALA A 70 -10.91 7.28 -38.52
CA ALA A 70 -10.98 8.13 -39.70
C ALA A 70 -9.92 7.76 -40.76
N GLN A 71 -8.70 7.36 -40.34
CA GLN A 71 -7.66 6.91 -41.26
C GLN A 71 -7.96 5.53 -41.86
N LEU A 72 -8.51 4.61 -41.08
CA LEU A 72 -8.88 3.26 -41.55
C LEU A 72 -10.10 3.26 -42.48
N ALA A 73 -11.03 4.20 -42.30
CA ALA A 73 -12.20 4.35 -43.16
C ALA A 73 -11.87 4.95 -44.53
N LYS A 74 -10.65 5.48 -44.73
CA LYS A 74 -10.22 5.97 -46.03
C LYS A 74 -9.90 4.75 -46.92
N PRO A 75 -10.68 4.49 -47.99
CA PRO A 75 -10.33 3.41 -48.90
C PRO A 75 -8.97 3.69 -49.55
N PRO A 76 -8.12 2.66 -49.72
CA PRO A 76 -6.92 2.80 -50.52
C PRO A 76 -7.35 3.20 -51.93
N GLN A 77 -6.80 4.30 -52.43
CA GLN A 77 -7.03 4.78 -53.79
C GLN A 77 -6.27 3.91 -54.79
#